data_AF-A0A2V9L6T0-F1
#
_entry.id   AF-A0A2V9L6T0-F1
#
_cell.length_a   1.000
_cell.length_b   1.000
_cell.length_c   1.000
_cell.angle_alpha   90.00
_cell.angle_beta   90.00
_cell.angle_gamma   90.00
#
_symmetry.space_group_name_H-M   'P 1'
#
loop_
_entity.id
_entity.type
_entity.pdbx_description
1 polymer ?
#
loop_
_entity_poly.entity_id
_entity_poly.type
_entity_poly.pdbx_seq_one_letter_code
_entity_poly.pdbx_strand_id
1 'polypeptide(L)'
;MVEEEIVKIRRKLTLLINVALLSSGVIAAQQSAENLSSGLTAPAATWSQYGFLANHSSFNQTENTLTRANVSSLTWKWAGEVGAPIASAPVVGQGIAYVAAGGTIFAFQASDGTPVWSHLSCSGVGTVEAALGSQALLVGDGGGDLAAYDPLTGNQIWCSDERGAITSAPAVDTDTVYITNGASVVAVDQLTG
;
A
#
# COMPACT_ATOMS: atom_id res chain seq x y z
N MET A 1 0.07 -26.70 70.79
CA MET A 1 1.42 -26.45 70.26
C MET A 1 1.44 -26.78 68.76
N VAL A 2 0.96 -25.90 67.88
CA VAL A 2 0.44 -24.53 68.07
C VAL A 2 -0.74 -24.30 67.09
N GLU A 3 -1.85 -23.76 67.63
CA GLU A 3 -3.09 -23.23 67.01
C GLU A 3 -2.88 -22.11 65.94
N GLU A 4 -3.69 -21.94 64.86
CA GLU A 4 -4.99 -21.18 64.62
C GLU A 4 -4.90 -19.63 64.64
N GLU A 5 -5.67 -18.79 63.91
CA GLU A 5 -6.77 -18.90 62.90
C GLU A 5 -6.38 -18.03 61.64
N ILE A 6 -6.91 -18.13 60.40
CA ILE A 6 -8.22 -17.70 59.80
C ILE A 6 -8.68 -16.23 60.12
N VAL A 7 -9.46 -15.63 59.21
CA VAL A 7 -10.41 -14.47 59.36
C VAL A 7 -10.01 -13.09 58.78
N LYS A 8 -10.39 -12.88 57.50
CA LYS A 8 -11.30 -11.83 56.96
C LYS A 8 -11.17 -10.30 57.28
N ILE A 9 -11.27 -9.54 56.17
CA ILE A 9 -12.14 -8.35 55.91
C ILE A 9 -11.60 -6.89 56.04
N ARG A 10 -11.73 -6.21 54.89
CA ARG A 10 -11.82 -4.77 54.54
C ARG A 10 -12.14 -3.74 55.64
N ARG A 11 -11.57 -2.53 55.50
CA ARG A 11 -12.31 -1.24 55.56
C ARG A 11 -11.58 -0.10 54.82
N LYS A 12 -12.33 0.75 54.11
CA LYS A 12 -11.87 2.05 53.56
C LYS A 12 -11.99 3.11 54.66
N LEU A 13 -11.16 4.16 54.63
CA LEU A 13 -11.52 5.45 55.25
C LEU A 13 -11.01 6.63 54.41
N THR A 14 -11.89 7.61 54.24
CA THR A 14 -11.70 8.85 53.48
C THR A 14 -11.00 9.92 54.33
N LEU A 15 -10.22 10.82 53.70
CA LEU A 15 -9.84 12.10 54.31
C LEU A 15 -10.14 13.28 53.37
N LEU A 16 -10.39 14.45 53.95
CA LEU A 16 -11.13 15.53 53.29
C LEU A 16 -10.27 16.50 52.46
N ILE A 17 -10.92 16.96 51.40
CA ILE A 17 -10.89 18.28 50.75
C ILE A 17 -10.16 19.40 51.53
N ASN A 18 -9.32 20.15 50.81
CA ASN A 18 -9.10 21.58 51.09
C ASN A 18 -9.46 22.40 49.84
N VAL A 19 -10.31 23.41 50.02
CA VAL A 19 -10.71 24.37 48.97
C VAL A 19 -9.88 25.64 49.12
N ALA A 20 -9.32 26.14 48.02
CA ALA A 20 -8.79 27.49 47.93
C ALA A 20 -9.37 28.18 46.69
N LEU A 21 -10.19 29.21 46.90
CA LEU A 21 -10.70 30.09 45.85
C LEU A 21 -9.68 31.20 45.57
N LEU A 22 -9.29 31.34 44.30
CA LEU A 22 -8.78 32.61 43.77
C LEU A 22 -9.48 32.92 42.46
N SER A 23 -10.35 33.91 42.51
CA SER A 23 -11.03 34.50 41.37
C SER A 23 -10.14 35.54 40.69
N SER A 24 -10.00 35.50 39.36
CA SER A 24 -9.95 36.66 38.46
C SER A 24 -9.70 36.24 37.00
N GLY A 25 -10.25 36.99 36.05
CA GLY A 25 -9.81 36.95 34.65
C GLY A 25 -10.71 36.15 33.72
N VAL A 26 -11.69 36.81 33.12
CA VAL A 26 -12.32 36.32 31.88
C VAL A 26 -11.32 36.52 30.74
N ILE A 27 -10.88 35.44 30.10
CA ILE A 27 -10.39 35.47 28.73
C ILE A 27 -11.19 34.45 27.94
N ALA A 28 -12.26 34.91 27.30
CA ALA A 28 -12.88 34.17 26.22
C ALA A 28 -11.89 34.19 25.05
N ALA A 29 -11.14 33.10 24.87
CA ALA A 29 -10.31 32.90 23.70
C ALA A 29 -11.22 32.67 22.49
N GLN A 30 -11.62 33.78 21.86
CA GLN A 30 -12.41 33.79 20.64
C GLN A 30 -11.54 33.30 19.48
N GLN A 31 -11.47 31.98 19.29
CA GLN A 31 -10.84 31.40 18.11
C GLN A 31 -11.62 31.81 16.87
N SER A 32 -10.98 32.63 16.04
CA SER A 32 -11.43 32.95 14.69
C SER A 32 -11.58 31.65 13.89
N ALA A 33 -12.69 31.51 13.18
CA ALA A 33 -12.92 30.42 12.25
C ALA A 33 -12.07 30.64 10.99
N GLU A 34 -10.77 30.42 11.08
CA GLU A 34 -9.84 30.52 9.95
C GLU A 34 -9.92 29.27 9.07
N ASN A 35 -10.89 29.33 8.16
CA ASN A 35 -10.83 28.81 6.80
C ASN A 35 -10.06 27.50 6.58
N LEU A 36 -10.58 26.39 7.10
CA LEU A 36 -10.15 25.03 6.72
C LEU A 36 -10.69 24.63 5.33
N SER A 37 -10.40 25.46 4.32
CA SER A 37 -10.40 25.07 2.92
C SER A 37 -8.98 24.85 2.42
N SER A 38 -8.13 24.23 3.25
CA SER A 38 -6.87 23.65 2.79
C SER A 38 -7.21 22.61 1.73
N GLY A 39 -6.78 22.83 0.49
CA GLY A 39 -7.12 21.98 -0.64
C GLY A 39 -6.76 20.53 -0.35
N LEU A 40 -7.78 19.72 -0.06
CA LEU A 40 -7.67 18.28 -0.09
C LEU A 40 -7.49 17.91 -1.56
N THR A 41 -6.23 17.82 -1.99
CA THR A 41 -5.87 17.06 -3.19
C THR A 41 -6.60 15.73 -3.07
N ALA A 42 -7.45 15.40 -4.04
CA ALA A 42 -8.09 14.09 -4.05
C ALA A 42 -7.00 13.03 -3.91
N PRO A 43 -7.19 11.98 -3.08
CA PRO A 43 -6.19 10.93 -2.93
C PRO A 43 -5.82 10.44 -4.33
N ALA A 44 -4.54 10.54 -4.67
CA ALA A 44 -4.07 10.25 -6.02
C ALA A 44 -4.56 8.86 -6.41
N ALA A 45 -5.30 8.76 -7.51
CA ALA A 45 -6.04 7.56 -7.84
C ALA A 45 -5.10 6.35 -7.97
N THR A 46 -5.29 5.37 -7.09
CA THR A 46 -4.52 4.13 -7.09
C THR A 46 -4.83 3.34 -8.36
N TRP A 47 -3.80 3.11 -9.19
CA TRP A 47 -3.84 2.16 -10.30
C TRP A 47 -3.20 0.86 -9.82
N SER A 48 -3.95 0.07 -9.04
CA SER A 48 -3.37 -1.03 -8.27
C SER A 48 -2.90 -2.19 -9.14
N GLN A 49 -3.54 -2.43 -10.29
CA GLN A 49 -3.24 -3.57 -11.14
C GLN A 49 -3.49 -3.28 -12.63
N TYR A 50 -3.18 -4.26 -13.48
CA TYR A 50 -3.54 -4.22 -14.89
C TYR A 50 -5.04 -3.89 -15.06
N GLY A 51 -5.37 -2.96 -15.96
CA GLY A 51 -6.75 -2.53 -16.16
C GLY A 51 -7.38 -1.71 -15.02
N PHE A 52 -6.55 -1.03 -14.20
CA PHE A 52 -6.89 -0.13 -13.08
C PHE A 52 -7.31 -0.84 -11.79
N LEU A 53 -8.34 -1.69 -11.83
CA LEU A 53 -8.89 -2.46 -10.71
C LEU A 53 -9.32 -3.86 -11.21
N ALA A 54 -9.75 -4.76 -10.33
CA ALA A 54 -10.21 -6.13 -10.66
C ALA A 54 -11.31 -6.24 -11.74
N ASN A 55 -12.01 -5.15 -12.09
CA ASN A 55 -12.96 -5.11 -13.21
C ASN A 55 -12.29 -4.94 -14.60
N HIS A 56 -10.97 -4.74 -14.65
CA HIS A 56 -10.13 -4.51 -15.83
C HIS A 56 -10.66 -3.44 -16.81
N SER A 57 -11.46 -2.48 -16.32
CA SER A 57 -12.09 -1.45 -17.16
C SER A 57 -11.09 -0.51 -17.84
N SER A 58 -9.86 -0.43 -17.35
CA SER A 58 -8.82 0.52 -17.81
C SER A 58 -9.28 1.99 -17.74
N PHE A 59 -10.32 2.29 -16.95
CA PHE A 59 -10.96 3.59 -16.89
C PHE A 59 -11.00 4.13 -15.47
N ASN A 60 -10.19 5.15 -15.23
CA ASN A 60 -10.18 5.88 -13.99
C ASN A 60 -11.30 6.93 -13.96
N GLN A 61 -12.40 6.62 -13.27
CA GLN A 61 -13.57 7.49 -13.14
C GLN A 61 -13.33 8.74 -12.27
N THR A 62 -12.32 8.72 -11.39
CA THR A 62 -12.05 9.84 -10.48
C THR A 62 -11.06 10.85 -11.05
N GLU A 63 -10.36 10.52 -12.14
CA GLU A 63 -9.48 11.47 -12.81
C GLU A 63 -10.28 12.50 -13.63
N ASN A 64 -10.09 13.76 -13.24
CA ASN A 64 -10.78 14.93 -13.80
C ASN A 64 -9.81 16.10 -14.05
N THR A 65 -8.49 15.88 -13.86
CA THR A 65 -7.45 16.91 -14.03
C THR A 65 -7.13 17.14 -15.50
N LEU A 66 -6.98 16.06 -16.27
CA LEU A 66 -6.70 16.08 -17.70
C LEU A 66 -8.00 16.04 -18.51
N THR A 67 -8.09 16.95 -19.48
CA THR A 67 -9.25 17.16 -20.34
C THR A 67 -8.80 17.36 -21.79
N ARG A 68 -9.72 17.20 -22.74
CA ARG A 68 -9.45 17.49 -24.17
C ARG A 68 -8.98 18.93 -24.42
N ALA A 69 -9.25 19.86 -23.51
CA ALA A 69 -8.89 21.27 -23.63
C ALA A 69 -7.50 21.62 -23.07
N ASN A 70 -6.92 20.78 -22.20
CA ASN A 70 -5.62 21.04 -21.57
C ASN A 70 -4.53 19.99 -21.85
N VAL A 71 -4.88 18.82 -22.40
CA VAL A 71 -3.93 17.72 -22.67
C VAL A 71 -2.79 18.12 -23.62
N SER A 72 -3.02 19.08 -24.52
CA SER A 72 -2.00 19.65 -25.42
C SER A 72 -0.91 20.46 -24.69
N SER A 73 -1.15 20.85 -23.43
CA SER A 73 -0.24 21.64 -22.61
C SER A 73 0.57 20.78 -21.63
N LEU A 74 0.49 19.45 -21.74
CA LEU A 74 1.29 18.54 -20.92
C LEU A 74 2.78 18.71 -21.18
N THR A 75 3.55 18.72 -20.08
CA THR A 75 5.01 18.68 -20.08
C THR A 75 5.50 17.41 -19.41
N TRP A 76 6.71 16.97 -19.73
CA TRP A 76 7.39 15.93 -18.95
C TRP A 76 7.48 16.34 -17.47
N LYS A 77 7.26 15.36 -16.58
CA LYS A 77 7.36 15.55 -15.11
C LYS A 77 8.67 14.97 -14.58
N TRP A 78 8.91 13.68 -14.85
CA TRP A 78 10.12 12.94 -14.49
C TRP A 78 10.26 11.69 -15.38
N ALA A 79 11.42 11.06 -15.37
CA ALA A 79 11.69 9.74 -15.95
C ALA A 79 12.61 8.96 -15.01
N GLY A 80 12.44 7.64 -14.93
CA GLY A 80 13.29 6.73 -14.15
C GLY A 80 13.93 5.68 -15.06
N GLU A 81 15.19 5.32 -14.79
CA GLU A 81 15.89 4.29 -15.56
C GLU A 81 15.68 2.90 -14.92
N VAL A 82 15.34 1.91 -15.75
CA VAL A 82 15.08 0.51 -15.32
C VAL A 82 16.04 -0.51 -15.97
N GLY A 83 17.10 -0.03 -16.64
CA GLY A 83 18.23 -0.86 -17.11
C GLY A 83 17.96 -1.90 -18.22
N ALA A 84 16.70 -2.18 -18.56
CA ALA A 84 16.30 -3.20 -19.53
C ALA A 84 15.35 -2.64 -20.60
N PRO A 85 15.34 -3.20 -21.84
CA PRO A 85 14.62 -2.64 -22.98
C PRO A 85 13.11 -2.89 -22.98
N ILE A 86 12.62 -3.78 -22.11
CA ILE A 86 11.19 -4.12 -21.97
C ILE A 86 10.85 -3.98 -20.49
N ALA A 87 9.83 -3.16 -20.22
CA ALA A 87 9.29 -2.90 -18.90
C ALA A 87 7.79 -3.23 -18.86
N SER A 88 7.29 -3.65 -17.70
CA SER A 88 5.88 -3.91 -17.47
C SER A 88 5.04 -2.62 -17.56
N ALA A 89 3.72 -2.77 -17.64
CA ALA A 89 2.84 -1.67 -17.27
C ALA A 89 3.12 -1.26 -15.79
N PRO A 90 3.11 0.04 -15.46
CA PRO A 90 3.27 0.48 -14.08
C PRO A 90 2.02 0.18 -13.26
N VAL A 91 2.20 -0.23 -12.01
CA VAL A 91 1.16 -0.15 -10.97
C VAL A 91 1.52 0.96 -9.98
N VAL A 92 0.54 1.73 -9.54
CA VAL A 92 0.76 2.96 -8.77
C VAL A 92 -0.19 2.99 -7.58
N GLY A 93 0.36 3.15 -6.38
CA GLY A 93 -0.43 3.25 -5.16
C GLY A 93 0.42 3.61 -3.96
N GLN A 94 -0.22 4.12 -2.90
CA GLN A 94 0.45 4.54 -1.65
C GLN A 94 1.58 5.58 -1.86
N GLY A 95 1.54 6.33 -2.98
CA GLY A 95 2.56 7.32 -3.36
C GLY A 95 3.71 6.78 -4.21
N ILE A 96 3.78 5.47 -4.44
CA ILE A 96 4.87 4.78 -5.14
C ILE A 96 4.37 4.22 -6.47
N ALA A 97 5.23 4.27 -7.50
CA ALA A 97 5.05 3.62 -8.79
C ALA A 97 6.02 2.42 -8.90
N TYR A 98 5.48 1.24 -9.23
CA TYR A 98 6.22 0.00 -9.39
C TYR A 98 6.23 -0.42 -10.85
N VAL A 99 7.39 -0.79 -11.36
CA VAL A 99 7.61 -1.26 -12.73
C VAL A 99 8.59 -2.43 -12.69
N ALA A 100 8.32 -3.52 -13.40
CA ALA A 100 9.28 -4.60 -13.56
C ALA A 100 9.99 -4.52 -14.91
N ALA A 101 11.30 -4.76 -14.94
CA ALA A 101 12.09 -4.82 -16.16
C ALA A 101 13.30 -5.75 -15.97
N GLY A 102 13.58 -6.63 -16.94
CA GLY A 102 14.74 -7.53 -16.90
C GLY A 102 14.82 -8.41 -15.63
N GLY A 103 13.68 -8.93 -15.16
CA GLY A 103 13.59 -9.73 -13.93
C GLY A 103 13.54 -8.93 -12.62
N THR A 104 13.82 -7.62 -12.67
CA THR A 104 13.91 -6.74 -11.48
C THR A 104 12.65 -5.88 -11.36
N ILE A 105 12.11 -5.80 -10.16
CA ILE A 105 11.05 -4.87 -9.75
C ILE A 105 11.71 -3.57 -9.27
N PHE A 106 11.29 -2.44 -9.81
CA PHE A 106 11.76 -1.10 -9.44
C PHE A 106 10.62 -0.29 -8.83
N ALA A 107 10.88 0.36 -7.71
CA ALA A 107 9.95 1.27 -7.04
C ALA A 107 10.48 2.71 -7.06
N PHE A 108 9.63 3.64 -7.50
CA PHE A 108 9.93 5.07 -7.58
C PHE A 108 8.84 5.89 -6.88
N GLN A 109 9.20 7.01 -6.26
CA GLN A 109 8.20 7.96 -5.77
C GLN A 109 7.41 8.54 -6.94
N ALA A 110 6.08 8.37 -6.95
CA ALA A 110 5.22 8.83 -8.04
C ALA A 110 5.21 10.38 -8.18
N SER A 111 5.59 11.09 -7.13
CA SER A 111 5.77 12.55 -7.12
C SER A 111 6.81 13.02 -8.14
N ASP A 112 7.99 12.39 -8.18
CA ASP A 112 9.21 12.98 -8.75
C ASP A 112 10.17 11.96 -9.40
N GLY A 113 9.88 10.66 -9.32
CA GLY A 113 10.72 9.60 -9.89
C GLY A 113 11.92 9.22 -9.04
N THR A 114 12.04 9.69 -7.80
CA THR A 114 13.13 9.29 -6.90
C THR A 114 13.06 7.79 -6.64
N PRO A 115 14.15 7.02 -6.88
CA PRO A 115 14.18 5.58 -6.56
C PRO A 115 13.96 5.35 -5.06
N VAL A 116 13.07 4.41 -4.73
CA VAL A 116 12.79 3.98 -3.36
C VAL A 116 13.56 2.69 -3.07
N TRP A 117 13.36 1.67 -3.91
CA TRP A 117 14.03 0.37 -3.82
C TRP A 117 14.03 -0.33 -5.20
N SER A 118 14.87 -1.34 -5.36
CA SER A 118 14.80 -2.28 -6.48
C SER A 118 15.23 -3.68 -6.04
N HIS A 119 14.49 -4.71 -6.45
CA HIS A 119 14.73 -6.11 -6.07
C HIS A 119 14.48 -7.03 -7.25
N LEU A 120 15.27 -8.11 -7.36
CA LEU A 120 14.95 -9.20 -8.28
C LEU A 120 13.62 -9.84 -7.85
N SER A 121 12.71 -10.09 -8.80
CA SER A 121 11.59 -11.02 -8.56
C SER A 121 12.15 -12.40 -8.23
N CYS A 122 11.38 -13.24 -7.52
CA CYS A 122 11.88 -14.44 -6.85
C CYS A 122 12.84 -15.30 -7.72
N SER A 123 12.43 -15.69 -8.94
CA SER A 123 13.37 -16.17 -9.97
C SER A 123 13.83 -15.04 -10.90
N GLY A 124 12.94 -14.09 -11.19
CA GLY A 124 13.18 -13.02 -12.17
C GLY A 124 13.24 -13.51 -13.61
N VAL A 125 12.78 -14.74 -13.87
CA VAL A 125 12.86 -15.38 -15.19
C VAL A 125 11.68 -14.94 -16.07
N GLY A 126 11.99 -14.50 -17.30
CA GLY A 126 10.98 -14.22 -18.32
C GLY A 126 10.18 -12.94 -18.07
N THR A 127 8.86 -13.02 -18.23
CA THR A 127 7.92 -11.94 -17.90
C THR A 127 7.87 -11.75 -16.39
N VAL A 128 7.82 -10.52 -15.92
CA VAL A 128 7.53 -10.18 -14.52
C VAL A 128 6.43 -9.14 -14.53
N GLU A 129 5.31 -9.41 -13.89
CA GLU A 129 4.18 -8.48 -13.80
C GLU A 129 3.64 -8.41 -12.37
N ALA A 130 3.15 -7.24 -11.99
CA ALA A 130 2.84 -6.91 -10.60
C ALA A 130 1.40 -6.38 -10.43
N ALA A 131 0.86 -6.59 -9.24
CA ALA A 131 -0.37 -5.98 -8.75
C ALA A 131 -0.22 -5.61 -7.26
N LEU A 132 -0.84 -4.51 -6.86
CA LEU A 132 -0.76 -3.98 -5.51
C LEU A 132 -2.04 -4.33 -4.73
N GLY A 133 -1.90 -5.21 -3.74
CA GLY A 133 -2.94 -5.47 -2.76
C GLY A 133 -3.05 -4.35 -1.72
N SER A 134 -3.90 -4.57 -0.72
CA SER A 134 -4.04 -3.63 0.41
C SER A 134 -2.79 -3.59 1.30
N GLN A 135 -2.00 -4.67 1.33
CA GLN A 135 -0.84 -4.82 2.23
C GLN A 135 0.46 -5.23 1.53
N ALA A 136 0.40 -5.84 0.35
CA ALA A 136 1.57 -6.36 -0.36
C ALA A 136 1.60 -5.91 -1.84
N LEU A 137 2.79 -5.91 -2.43
CA LEU A 137 2.98 -5.93 -3.88
C LEU A 137 3.14 -7.40 -4.30
N LEU A 138 2.16 -7.91 -5.04
CA LEU A 138 2.11 -9.27 -5.56
C LEU A 138 2.77 -9.29 -6.94
N VAL A 139 3.71 -10.20 -7.15
CA VAL A 139 4.51 -10.29 -8.38
C VAL A 139 4.55 -11.73 -8.83
N GLY A 140 4.10 -11.97 -10.07
CA GLY A 140 4.26 -13.25 -10.74
C GLY A 140 5.37 -13.18 -11.78
N ASP A 141 6.20 -14.22 -11.88
CA ASP A 141 7.21 -14.34 -12.92
C ASP A 141 7.13 -15.60 -13.80
N GLY A 142 7.74 -15.50 -14.97
CA GLY A 142 7.78 -16.54 -15.99
C GLY A 142 8.64 -17.76 -15.62
N GLY A 143 9.35 -17.73 -14.49
CA GLY A 143 9.92 -18.93 -13.88
C GLY A 143 8.84 -19.82 -13.24
N GLY A 144 7.71 -19.23 -12.90
CA GLY A 144 6.60 -19.87 -12.21
C GLY A 144 6.48 -19.49 -10.73
N ASP A 145 7.25 -18.51 -10.26
CA ASP A 145 7.15 -18.03 -8.89
C ASP A 145 6.07 -16.93 -8.77
N LEU A 146 5.20 -17.08 -7.78
CA LEU A 146 4.38 -16.00 -7.26
C LEU A 146 4.99 -15.54 -5.92
N ALA A 147 5.12 -14.24 -5.72
CA ALA A 147 5.73 -13.67 -4.51
C ALA A 147 5.00 -12.42 -4.04
N ALA A 148 5.11 -12.15 -2.73
CA ALA A 148 4.66 -10.90 -2.12
C ALA A 148 5.85 -10.12 -1.57
N TYR A 149 5.83 -8.80 -1.77
CA TYR A 149 6.82 -7.86 -1.28
C TYR A 149 6.15 -6.76 -0.44
N ASP A 150 6.84 -6.30 0.60
CA ASP A 150 6.46 -5.10 1.34
C ASP A 150 6.55 -3.88 0.38
N PRO A 151 5.46 -3.14 0.12
CA PRO A 151 5.46 -2.11 -0.92
C PRO A 151 6.41 -0.93 -0.61
N LEU A 152 6.67 -0.65 0.67
CA LEU A 152 7.46 0.51 1.09
C LEU A 152 8.97 0.23 1.09
N THR A 153 9.36 -1.02 1.35
CA THR A 153 10.75 -1.42 1.58
C THR A 153 11.31 -2.39 0.54
N GLY A 154 10.46 -3.06 -0.23
CA GLY A 154 10.87 -4.07 -1.21
C GLY A 154 11.28 -5.42 -0.60
N ASN A 155 11.15 -5.58 0.72
CA ASN A 155 11.46 -6.84 1.38
C ASN A 155 10.45 -7.93 0.97
N GLN A 156 10.95 -9.09 0.54
CA GLN A 156 10.11 -10.24 0.23
C GLN A 156 9.45 -10.79 1.50
N ILE A 157 8.12 -10.93 1.47
CA ILE A 157 7.29 -11.50 2.54
C ILE A 157 7.22 -13.03 2.37
N TRP A 158 6.88 -13.47 1.16
CA TRP A 158 6.82 -14.88 0.77
C TRP A 158 7.10 -15.05 -0.73
N CYS A 159 7.43 -16.27 -1.15
CA CYS A 159 7.52 -16.71 -2.54
C CYS A 159 7.16 -18.20 -2.63
N SER A 160 6.38 -18.57 -3.64
CA SER A 160 5.84 -19.91 -3.88
C SER A 160 6.03 -20.32 -5.34
N ASP A 161 6.55 -21.53 -5.56
CA ASP A 161 6.64 -22.18 -6.87
C ASP A 161 5.27 -22.74 -7.28
N GLU A 162 4.62 -22.05 -8.21
CA GLU A 162 3.31 -22.41 -8.77
C GLU A 162 3.40 -23.43 -9.92
N ARG A 163 4.59 -23.99 -10.16
CA ARG A 163 4.88 -25.12 -11.06
C ARG A 163 4.52 -24.90 -12.53
N GLY A 164 4.41 -23.65 -12.95
CA GLY A 164 4.14 -23.27 -14.32
C GLY A 164 4.31 -21.76 -14.52
N ALA A 165 4.85 -21.36 -15.67
CA ALA A 165 5.20 -19.97 -15.94
C ALA A 165 4.01 -19.02 -15.78
N ILE A 166 4.20 -17.94 -15.01
CA ILE A 166 3.21 -16.87 -14.86
C ILE A 166 3.53 -15.78 -15.88
N THR A 167 2.69 -15.68 -16.91
CA THR A 167 2.89 -14.78 -18.06
C THR A 167 1.86 -13.65 -18.14
N SER A 168 1.17 -13.38 -17.04
CA SER A 168 0.14 -12.34 -16.93
C SER A 168 0.12 -11.79 -15.51
N ALA A 169 -0.13 -10.50 -15.37
CA ALA A 169 -0.27 -9.83 -14.08
C ALA A 169 -1.24 -10.58 -13.16
N PRO A 170 -0.89 -10.75 -11.87
CA PRO A 170 -1.86 -11.19 -10.87
C PRO A 170 -3.07 -10.24 -10.84
N ALA A 171 -4.27 -10.78 -10.65
CA ALA A 171 -5.45 -9.99 -10.35
C ALA A 171 -5.74 -10.09 -8.85
N VAL A 172 -5.88 -8.97 -8.15
CA VAL A 172 -6.16 -8.94 -6.71
C VAL A 172 -7.58 -8.46 -6.47
N ASP A 173 -8.36 -9.22 -5.69
CA ASP A 173 -9.64 -8.78 -5.17
C ASP A 173 -9.69 -8.99 -3.65
N THR A 174 -9.77 -7.88 -2.91
CA THR A 174 -9.61 -7.82 -1.45
C THR A 174 -8.31 -8.51 -0.99
N ASP A 175 -8.41 -9.72 -0.43
CA ASP A 175 -7.30 -10.50 0.11
C ASP A 175 -6.90 -11.69 -0.78
N THR A 176 -7.64 -11.95 -1.86
CA THR A 176 -7.37 -13.07 -2.79
C THR A 176 -6.62 -12.61 -4.02
N VAL A 177 -5.56 -13.34 -4.37
CA VAL A 177 -4.71 -13.14 -5.55
C VAL A 177 -4.98 -14.25 -6.55
N TYR A 178 -5.32 -13.90 -7.78
CA TYR A 178 -5.59 -14.83 -8.87
C TYR A 178 -4.50 -14.77 -9.93
N ILE A 179 -4.00 -15.93 -10.37
CA ILE A 179 -3.00 -16.07 -11.44
C ILE A 179 -3.38 -17.18 -12.41
N THR A 180 -2.68 -17.24 -13.54
CA THR A 180 -2.62 -18.40 -14.42
C THR A 180 -1.20 -18.89 -14.61
N ASN A 181 -0.92 -20.15 -14.30
CA ASN A 181 0.39 -20.81 -14.44
C ASN A 181 0.48 -21.67 -15.72
N GLY A 182 -0.18 -21.22 -16.79
CA GLY A 182 -0.30 -21.92 -18.08
C GLY A 182 -1.28 -23.11 -18.11
N ALA A 183 -1.35 -23.91 -17.05
CA ALA A 183 -2.22 -25.10 -16.99
C ALA A 183 -3.49 -24.90 -16.13
N SER A 184 -3.42 -24.03 -15.12
CA SER A 184 -4.46 -23.82 -14.12
C SER A 184 -4.74 -22.34 -13.87
N VAL A 185 -5.89 -22.06 -13.28
CA VAL A 185 -6.12 -20.84 -12.50
C VAL A 185 -5.80 -21.18 -11.05
N VAL A 186 -4.99 -20.37 -10.38
CA VAL A 186 -4.69 -20.50 -8.94
C VAL A 186 -5.24 -19.28 -8.21
N ALA A 187 -5.73 -19.49 -6.99
CA ALA A 187 -6.17 -18.45 -6.07
C ALA A 187 -5.46 -18.65 -4.73
N VAL A 188 -4.73 -17.63 -4.26
CA VAL A 188 -3.98 -17.65 -2.99
C VAL A 188 -4.34 -16.46 -2.11
N ASP A 189 -4.05 -16.53 -0.82
CA ASP A 189 -4.18 -15.42 0.12
C ASP A 189 -2.96 -14.47 -0.01
N GLN A 190 -3.18 -13.16 -0.05
CA GLN A 190 -2.10 -12.18 -0.28
C GLN A 190 -1.03 -12.15 0.83
N LEU A 191 -1.34 -12.63 2.04
CA LEU A 191 -0.44 -12.60 3.20
C LEU A 191 0.27 -13.94 3.45
N THR A 192 -0.36 -15.07 3.11
CA THR A 192 0.23 -16.40 3.39
C THR A 192 0.85 -17.09 2.18
N GLY A 193 0.40 -16.79 0.97
CA GLY A 193 0.53 -17.70 -0.17
C GLY A 193 -0.38 -18.93 -0.06
#